data_AF-A0A958GB90-F1
#
_entry.id   AF-A0A958GB90-F1
#
_cell.length_a   1.000
_cell.length_b   1.000
_cell.length_c   1.000
_cell.angle_alpha   90.00
_cell.angle_beta   90.00
_cell.angle_gamma   90.00
#
_symmetry.space_group_name_H-M   'P 1'
#
loop_
_entity.id
_entity.type
_entity.pdbx_description
1 polymer ?
#
loop_
_entity_poly.entity_id
_entity_poly.type
_entity_poly.pdbx_seq_one_letter_code
_entity_poly.pdbx_strand_id
1 'polypeptide(L)'
;DGSAVYPVKDGVLTAKSSVRANAYIRVNDIAYMHIFPNPALSIGDSVFASQTILGTILSGLGHVHLTNGYPGAEKNSMLPNSGLTPLNDPWPPVIRYVQFYLNNTNSMFPGNELSSKVDIVVKVDEANAPPTSPLSRRNNGTYKIGYKILSADSSTVVYQPPNGGVRFQFNVKPNDNYVNTVYFQDQSTTSSHVYQVTNNISSDNYWDTATLPYGDYVVMIFTEDTRSNTDTAWVPVTTIEADNVAPVAPELVYFKETDTGGMQLSWLANNEADLAGYRLYFSFDNALWSLLRDEEALSASAQTFTLSQLLNQDVYFRLSAVDNAPLPNESEFSDVYGMSNGSSFLKKVLIVDGFDRTGGGWSAPGHYFAFTHGRAILPHQVSFDTYANEAVSDSLVNLGDYDAVFWILGDESVSSETFSAAEQAQVQAYLENGGYLFLSGSEIAYDLDPDGSGSASPEDEQFLHDYLKADFAADNSQLYSVSGGNSGIFYDMNFDFGTLPYPVASPDVLIPLAGAQACLNYDSNQTAAIQYEGTFGSGTIPGKLL
;
A
#
# COMPACT_ATOMS: atom_id res chain seq x y z
N ASP A 1 -50.09 -19.58 -1.61
CA ASP A 1 -49.35 -20.19 -2.72
C ASP A 1 -49.80 -21.64 -2.88
N GLY A 2 -49.93 -22.12 -4.12
CA GLY A 2 -51.01 -23.01 -4.59
C GLY A 2 -51.99 -22.31 -5.55
N SER A 3 -51.81 -21.00 -5.75
CA SER A 3 -52.56 -20.19 -6.70
C SER A 3 -52.37 -20.70 -8.12
N ALA A 4 -53.45 -20.73 -8.89
CA ALA A 4 -53.42 -21.12 -10.29
C ALA A 4 -52.57 -20.14 -11.12
N VAL A 5 -51.73 -20.69 -12.00
CA VAL A 5 -50.93 -19.94 -12.97
C VAL A 5 -51.53 -20.15 -14.35
N TYR A 6 -51.78 -19.05 -15.05
CA TYR A 6 -52.37 -19.03 -16.39
C TYR A 6 -51.33 -18.56 -17.41
N PRO A 7 -51.42 -18.99 -18.68
CA PRO A 7 -50.54 -18.47 -19.70
C PRO A 7 -50.89 -17.01 -19.98
N VAL A 8 -49.87 -16.20 -20.27
CA VAL A 8 -50.04 -14.78 -20.65
C VAL A 8 -50.46 -14.61 -22.11
N LYS A 9 -50.33 -15.65 -22.94
CA LYS A 9 -50.75 -15.68 -24.34
C LYS A 9 -51.18 -17.09 -24.75
N ASP A 10 -52.05 -17.18 -25.75
CA ASP A 10 -52.42 -18.45 -26.37
C ASP A 10 -51.17 -19.14 -26.93
N GLY A 11 -51.15 -20.47 -26.88
CA GLY A 11 -50.03 -21.21 -27.40
C GLY A 11 -50.10 -22.70 -27.21
N VAL A 12 -48.97 -23.36 -27.41
CA VAL A 12 -48.84 -24.80 -27.29
C VAL A 12 -47.81 -25.12 -26.20
N LEU A 13 -48.08 -26.12 -25.38
CA LEU A 13 -47.10 -26.62 -24.43
C LEU A 13 -45.91 -27.25 -25.17
N THR A 14 -44.71 -26.72 -24.96
CA THR A 14 -43.48 -27.21 -25.61
C THR A 14 -42.57 -27.97 -24.67
N ALA A 15 -42.66 -27.72 -23.36
CA ALA A 15 -41.90 -28.45 -22.34
C ALA A 15 -42.60 -28.37 -20.98
N LYS A 16 -42.35 -29.37 -20.11
CA LYS A 16 -42.73 -29.33 -18.69
C LYS A 16 -41.76 -30.17 -17.86
N SER A 17 -41.51 -29.76 -16.62
CA SER A 17 -40.73 -30.49 -15.62
C SER A 17 -41.34 -30.30 -14.24
N SER A 18 -41.41 -31.37 -13.45
CA SER A 18 -41.94 -31.38 -12.08
C SER A 18 -40.84 -31.47 -11.01
N VAL A 19 -39.58 -31.21 -11.37
CA VAL A 19 -38.43 -31.40 -10.46
C VAL A 19 -38.31 -30.25 -9.46
N ARG A 20 -38.93 -30.43 -8.27
CA ARG A 20 -38.77 -29.60 -7.06
C ARG A 20 -38.77 -28.09 -7.35
N ALA A 21 -37.80 -27.33 -6.84
CA ALA A 21 -37.74 -25.87 -6.94
C ALA A 21 -37.58 -25.34 -8.38
N ASN A 22 -37.11 -26.19 -9.30
CA ASN A 22 -36.91 -25.88 -10.72
C ASN A 22 -38.08 -26.35 -11.60
N ALA A 23 -39.21 -26.73 -11.00
CA ALA A 23 -40.37 -27.17 -11.75
C ALA A 23 -40.93 -26.02 -12.61
N TYR A 24 -41.26 -26.35 -13.85
CA TYR A 24 -41.64 -25.39 -14.87
C TYR A 24 -42.59 -25.97 -15.92
N ILE A 25 -43.27 -25.07 -16.61
CA ILE A 25 -43.98 -25.35 -17.85
C ILE A 25 -43.58 -24.30 -18.89
N ARG A 26 -43.56 -24.68 -20.16
CA ARG A 26 -43.24 -23.78 -21.26
C ARG A 26 -44.38 -23.80 -22.27
N VAL A 27 -44.85 -22.61 -22.61
CA VAL A 27 -45.87 -22.36 -23.63
C VAL A 27 -45.20 -21.57 -24.75
N ASN A 28 -45.03 -22.20 -25.91
CA ASN A 28 -44.22 -21.69 -27.01
C ASN A 28 -42.81 -21.27 -26.54
N ASP A 29 -42.54 -19.97 -26.56
CA ASP A 29 -41.30 -19.30 -26.18
C ASP A 29 -41.31 -18.75 -24.75
N ILE A 30 -42.36 -18.95 -23.95
CA ILE A 30 -42.42 -18.45 -22.56
C ILE A 30 -42.35 -19.61 -21.56
N ALA A 31 -41.39 -19.55 -20.64
CA ALA A 31 -41.31 -20.48 -19.50
C ALA A 31 -41.85 -19.83 -18.22
N TYR A 32 -42.59 -20.62 -17.44
CA TYR A 32 -43.10 -20.28 -16.12
C TYR A 32 -42.47 -21.25 -15.13
N MET A 33 -41.60 -20.75 -14.27
CA MET A 33 -40.89 -21.53 -13.24
C MET A 33 -41.61 -21.39 -11.89
N HIS A 34 -41.20 -22.18 -10.90
CA HIS A 34 -41.75 -22.14 -9.54
C HIS A 34 -43.21 -22.60 -9.45
N ILE A 35 -43.60 -23.49 -10.38
CA ILE A 35 -44.95 -24.03 -10.46
C ILE A 35 -44.94 -25.55 -10.39
N PHE A 36 -45.99 -26.14 -9.83
CA PHE A 36 -46.34 -27.54 -10.01
C PHE A 36 -47.18 -27.66 -11.30
N PRO A 37 -46.63 -28.20 -12.41
CA PRO A 37 -47.36 -28.25 -13.67
C PRO A 37 -48.63 -29.09 -13.55
N ASN A 38 -49.71 -28.66 -14.19
CA ASN A 38 -50.97 -29.37 -14.20
C ASN A 38 -50.77 -30.77 -14.83
N PRO A 39 -51.02 -31.86 -14.08
CA PRO A 39 -50.78 -33.21 -14.57
C PRO A 39 -51.66 -33.59 -15.76
N ALA A 40 -52.79 -32.90 -15.97
CA ALA A 40 -53.70 -33.12 -17.09
C ALA A 40 -53.18 -32.53 -18.42
N LEU A 41 -52.19 -31.64 -18.41
CA LEU A 41 -51.63 -31.04 -19.62
C LEU A 41 -50.43 -31.85 -20.12
N SER A 42 -50.36 -32.11 -21.42
CA SER A 42 -49.27 -32.79 -22.13
C SER A 42 -48.54 -31.86 -23.09
N ILE A 43 -47.30 -32.21 -23.44
CA ILE A 43 -46.56 -31.50 -24.50
C ILE A 43 -47.35 -31.67 -25.81
N GLY A 44 -47.60 -30.56 -26.51
CA GLY A 44 -48.46 -30.50 -27.70
C GLY A 44 -49.87 -29.97 -27.44
N ASP A 45 -50.32 -29.86 -26.19
CA ASP A 45 -51.65 -29.34 -25.87
C ASP A 45 -51.73 -27.83 -26.15
N SER A 46 -52.87 -27.41 -26.72
CA SER A 46 -53.21 -26.00 -26.87
C SER A 46 -53.69 -25.43 -25.53
N VAL A 47 -53.18 -24.25 -25.18
CA VAL A 47 -53.55 -23.53 -23.97
C VAL A 47 -53.96 -22.10 -24.31
N PHE A 48 -54.92 -21.58 -23.56
CA PHE A 48 -55.55 -20.29 -23.85
C PHE A 48 -55.29 -19.30 -22.70
N ALA A 49 -54.90 -18.09 -23.07
CA ALA A 49 -54.54 -17.00 -22.17
C ALA A 49 -55.64 -16.76 -21.13
N SER A 50 -55.24 -16.64 -19.86
CA SER A 50 -56.16 -16.42 -18.73
C SER A 50 -57.26 -17.48 -18.53
N GLN A 51 -57.26 -18.59 -19.28
CA GLN A 51 -58.28 -19.63 -19.19
C GLN A 51 -57.70 -20.97 -18.73
N THR A 52 -56.62 -21.42 -19.37
CA THR A 52 -56.02 -22.71 -19.05
C THR A 52 -55.14 -22.61 -17.80
N ILE A 53 -55.40 -23.44 -16.79
CA ILE A 53 -54.54 -23.54 -15.61
C ILE A 53 -53.32 -24.38 -15.98
N LEU A 54 -52.16 -23.72 -16.12
CA LEU A 54 -50.89 -24.36 -16.42
C LEU A 54 -50.37 -25.19 -15.24
N GLY A 55 -50.75 -24.80 -14.03
CA GLY A 55 -50.27 -25.39 -12.79
C GLY A 55 -50.56 -24.47 -11.60
N THR A 56 -49.96 -24.77 -10.47
CA THR A 56 -50.09 -23.98 -9.24
C THR A 56 -48.73 -23.55 -8.71
N ILE A 57 -48.61 -22.34 -8.17
CA ILE A 57 -47.35 -21.87 -7.55
C ILE A 57 -46.92 -22.86 -6.45
N LEU A 58 -45.65 -23.26 -6.43
CA LEU A 58 -45.13 -24.13 -5.37
C LEU A 58 -45.24 -23.46 -4.00
N SER A 59 -45.58 -24.24 -2.98
CA SER A 59 -45.68 -23.76 -1.60
C SER A 59 -44.35 -23.16 -1.11
N GLY A 60 -44.42 -22.02 -0.43
CA GLY A 60 -43.28 -21.28 0.11
C GLY A 60 -42.63 -20.27 -0.85
N LEU A 61 -43.00 -20.25 -2.14
CA LEU A 61 -42.35 -19.36 -3.12
C LEU A 61 -43.06 -18.02 -3.27
N GLY A 62 -44.40 -17.97 -3.16
CA GLY A 62 -45.17 -16.72 -3.22
C GLY A 62 -45.14 -15.94 -4.55
N HIS A 63 -44.42 -16.40 -5.59
CA HIS A 63 -44.33 -15.77 -6.91
C HIS A 63 -43.96 -16.78 -8.02
N VAL A 64 -43.97 -16.32 -9.27
CA VAL A 64 -43.58 -17.07 -10.48
C VAL A 64 -42.45 -16.32 -11.19
N HIS A 65 -41.40 -17.02 -11.62
CA HIS A 65 -40.45 -16.46 -12.58
C HIS A 65 -40.92 -16.72 -14.00
N LEU A 66 -40.89 -15.69 -14.83
CA LEU A 66 -41.28 -15.74 -16.23
C LEU A 66 -40.07 -15.43 -17.11
N THR A 67 -39.73 -16.36 -17.99
CA THR A 67 -38.63 -16.19 -18.96
C THR A 67 -39.22 -16.11 -20.36
N ASN A 68 -38.99 -14.99 -21.05
CA ASN A 68 -39.38 -14.78 -22.44
C ASN A 68 -38.24 -15.22 -23.38
N GLY A 69 -38.55 -16.03 -24.39
CA GLY A 69 -37.58 -16.62 -25.31
C GLY A 69 -37.15 -18.05 -24.94
N TYR A 70 -36.53 -18.72 -25.90
CA TYR A 70 -35.99 -20.08 -25.71
C TYR A 70 -34.66 -20.04 -24.94
N PRO A 71 -34.24 -21.14 -24.30
CA PRO A 71 -32.93 -21.22 -23.64
C PRO A 71 -31.80 -20.83 -24.60
N GLY A 72 -30.97 -19.86 -24.22
CA GLY A 72 -29.88 -19.31 -25.05
C GLY A 72 -30.32 -18.25 -26.08
N ALA A 73 -31.62 -17.92 -26.13
CA ALA A 73 -32.19 -16.88 -26.97
C ALA A 73 -33.24 -16.07 -26.19
N GLU A 74 -33.04 -15.94 -24.88
CA GLU A 74 -33.92 -15.19 -23.98
C GLU A 74 -33.93 -13.71 -24.34
N LYS A 75 -35.12 -13.12 -24.29
CA LYS A 75 -35.38 -11.72 -24.65
C LYS A 75 -35.79 -10.95 -23.41
N ASN A 76 -35.49 -9.66 -23.39
CA ASN A 76 -36.00 -8.77 -22.36
C ASN A 76 -37.54 -8.70 -22.47
N SER A 77 -38.22 -9.17 -21.42
CA SER A 77 -39.68 -9.26 -21.35
C SER A 77 -40.39 -7.90 -21.36
N MET A 78 -39.66 -6.80 -21.17
CA MET A 78 -40.23 -5.45 -21.10
C MET A 78 -40.26 -4.75 -22.45
N LEU A 79 -39.67 -5.32 -23.52
CA LEU A 79 -39.59 -4.69 -24.85
C LEU A 79 -40.99 -4.40 -25.46
N PRO A 80 -41.21 -3.23 -26.09
CA PRO A 80 -42.52 -2.84 -26.62
C PRO A 80 -43.15 -3.81 -27.64
N ASN A 81 -42.34 -4.43 -28.51
CA ASN A 81 -42.82 -5.22 -29.66
C ASN A 81 -42.59 -6.73 -29.53
N SER A 82 -41.78 -7.15 -28.57
CA SER A 82 -41.34 -8.54 -28.41
C SER A 82 -41.40 -9.03 -26.97
N GLY A 83 -41.79 -8.15 -26.04
CA GLY A 83 -42.04 -8.43 -24.64
C GLY A 83 -43.51 -8.63 -24.32
N LEU A 84 -43.83 -8.62 -23.03
CA LEU A 84 -45.19 -8.72 -22.50
C LEU A 84 -45.87 -7.35 -22.61
N THR A 85 -47.05 -7.33 -23.25
CA THR A 85 -47.85 -6.12 -23.44
C THR A 85 -49.30 -6.36 -22.98
N PRO A 86 -50.03 -5.31 -22.56
CA PRO A 86 -49.56 -3.93 -22.40
C PRO A 86 -48.71 -3.75 -21.13
N LEU A 87 -47.62 -3.00 -21.23
CA LEU A 87 -46.84 -2.51 -20.09
C LEU A 87 -46.79 -0.98 -20.19
N ASN A 88 -47.39 -0.33 -19.20
CA ASN A 88 -47.35 1.12 -19.02
C ASN A 88 -46.30 1.45 -17.96
N ASP A 89 -45.24 2.15 -18.40
CA ASP A 89 -44.16 2.57 -17.51
C ASP A 89 -43.82 4.04 -17.80
N PRO A 90 -44.29 4.97 -16.95
CA PRO A 90 -43.97 6.39 -17.05
C PRO A 90 -42.74 6.78 -16.21
N TRP A 91 -42.07 5.83 -15.56
CA TRP A 91 -41.03 6.14 -14.58
C TRP A 91 -39.65 6.09 -15.21
N PRO A 92 -38.88 7.19 -15.22
CA PRO A 92 -37.53 7.15 -15.76
C PRO A 92 -36.59 6.35 -14.84
N PRO A 93 -35.52 5.78 -15.43
CA PRO A 93 -34.35 5.37 -14.66
C PRO A 93 -33.79 6.57 -13.89
N VAL A 94 -33.06 6.33 -12.80
CA VAL A 94 -32.40 7.40 -12.04
C VAL A 94 -30.94 7.07 -11.81
N ILE A 95 -30.05 7.93 -12.28
CA ILE A 95 -28.61 7.88 -11.98
C ILE A 95 -28.41 8.42 -10.56
N ARG A 96 -27.85 7.59 -9.68
CA ARG A 96 -27.66 7.94 -8.26
C ARG A 96 -26.32 8.59 -8.00
N TYR A 97 -25.28 8.05 -8.60
CA TYR A 97 -23.93 8.58 -8.52
C TYR A 97 -23.13 8.12 -9.73
N VAL A 98 -22.06 8.86 -9.97
CA VAL A 98 -20.99 8.56 -10.91
C VAL A 98 -19.70 8.68 -10.11
N GLN A 99 -18.86 7.65 -10.20
CA GLN A 99 -17.56 7.57 -9.55
C GLN A 99 -16.51 7.23 -10.60
N PHE A 100 -15.27 7.63 -10.32
CA PHE A 100 -14.15 7.38 -11.20
C PHE A 100 -13.12 6.53 -10.47
N TYR A 101 -12.62 5.51 -11.15
CA TYR A 101 -11.63 4.58 -10.63
C TYR A 101 -10.45 4.50 -11.60
N LEU A 102 -9.25 4.30 -11.08
CA LEU A 102 -8.12 3.95 -11.92
C LEU A 102 -8.37 2.57 -12.54
N ASN A 103 -8.25 2.49 -13.86
CA ASN A 103 -8.67 1.32 -14.63
C ASN A 103 -8.03 0.02 -14.12
N ASN A 104 -8.84 -1.04 -13.98
CA ASN A 104 -8.43 -2.35 -13.43
C ASN A 104 -7.90 -2.32 -11.99
N THR A 105 -8.34 -1.34 -11.18
CA THR A 105 -8.04 -1.26 -9.75
C THR A 105 -9.29 -0.90 -8.96
N ASN A 106 -9.19 -0.99 -7.62
CA ASN A 106 -10.22 -0.51 -6.71
C ASN A 106 -9.92 0.91 -6.17
N SER A 107 -8.92 1.58 -6.74
CA SER A 107 -8.50 2.93 -6.35
C SER A 107 -9.46 3.96 -6.95
N MET A 108 -10.36 4.47 -6.11
CA MET A 108 -11.28 5.54 -6.47
C MET A 108 -10.54 6.88 -6.45
N PHE A 109 -10.74 7.72 -7.46
CA PHE A 109 -10.33 9.11 -7.36
C PHE A 109 -11.16 9.81 -6.27
N PRO A 110 -10.54 10.45 -5.27
CA PRO A 110 -11.26 11.08 -4.16
C PRO A 110 -12.06 12.31 -4.60
N GLY A 111 -11.67 12.91 -5.74
CA GLY A 111 -12.36 14.02 -6.39
C GLY A 111 -12.56 13.79 -7.89
N ASN A 112 -12.76 14.88 -8.61
CA ASN A 112 -13.01 14.87 -10.05
C ASN A 112 -11.77 15.28 -10.87
N GLU A 113 -10.59 15.31 -10.25
CA GLU A 113 -9.30 15.41 -10.94
C GLU A 113 -8.87 14.00 -11.35
N LEU A 114 -8.78 13.77 -12.66
CA LEU A 114 -8.62 12.45 -13.25
C LEU A 114 -7.34 12.39 -14.07
N SER A 115 -6.65 11.25 -14.02
CA SER A 115 -5.46 11.01 -14.82
C SER A 115 -5.43 9.58 -15.34
N SER A 116 -4.54 9.28 -16.28
CA SER A 116 -4.37 7.94 -16.84
C SER A 116 -5.64 7.35 -17.46
N LYS A 117 -5.83 6.03 -17.33
CA LYS A 117 -7.00 5.29 -17.82
C LYS A 117 -8.01 5.16 -16.68
N VAL A 118 -9.24 5.55 -16.95
CA VAL A 118 -10.31 5.69 -15.95
C VAL A 118 -11.45 4.75 -16.26
N ASP A 119 -11.94 4.08 -15.22
CA ASP A 119 -13.22 3.39 -15.17
C ASP A 119 -14.31 4.30 -14.63
N ILE A 120 -15.44 4.34 -15.34
CA ILE A 120 -16.60 5.16 -14.96
C ILE A 120 -17.64 4.25 -14.35
N VAL A 121 -17.81 4.34 -13.03
CA VAL A 121 -18.71 3.50 -12.24
C VAL A 121 -20.00 4.26 -11.93
N VAL A 122 -21.14 3.67 -12.25
CA VAL A 122 -22.45 4.34 -12.21
C VAL A 122 -23.48 3.46 -11.52
N LYS A 123 -24.16 4.01 -10.52
CA LYS A 123 -25.37 3.41 -9.96
C LYS A 123 -26.60 3.94 -10.68
N VAL A 124 -27.40 3.02 -11.21
CA VAL A 124 -28.73 3.31 -11.77
C VAL A 124 -29.79 2.56 -10.97
N ASP A 125 -30.85 3.27 -10.63
CA ASP A 125 -32.09 2.69 -10.11
C ASP A 125 -33.15 2.74 -11.19
N GLU A 126 -33.70 1.58 -11.53
CA GLU A 126 -34.89 1.50 -12.38
C GLU A 126 -36.13 1.35 -11.49
N ALA A 127 -37.08 2.28 -11.61
CA ALA A 127 -38.29 2.31 -10.81
C ALA A 127 -39.44 1.61 -11.53
N ASN A 128 -40.17 0.73 -10.83
CA ASN A 128 -41.29 -0.01 -11.40
C ASN A 128 -42.68 0.44 -10.89
N ALA A 129 -42.73 1.51 -10.10
CA ALA A 129 -43.95 2.10 -9.56
C ALA A 129 -43.67 3.55 -9.11
N PRO A 130 -44.71 4.33 -8.73
CA PRO A 130 -44.51 5.69 -8.22
C PRO A 130 -43.51 5.73 -7.06
N PRO A 131 -42.60 6.71 -6.98
CA PRO A 131 -41.59 6.78 -5.92
C PRO A 131 -42.11 6.77 -4.49
N THR A 132 -43.38 7.15 -4.29
CA THR A 132 -44.08 7.19 -3.00
C THR A 132 -44.84 5.90 -2.66
N SER A 133 -44.87 4.93 -3.58
CA SER A 133 -45.61 3.68 -3.42
C SER A 133 -44.82 2.67 -2.58
N PRO A 134 -45.44 2.00 -1.59
CA PRO A 134 -44.84 0.86 -0.88
C PRO A 134 -44.49 -0.32 -1.80
N LEU A 135 -45.02 -0.34 -3.03
CA LEU A 135 -44.75 -1.35 -4.05
C LEU A 135 -43.59 -0.96 -4.99
N SER A 136 -43.10 0.29 -4.91
CA SER A 136 -41.97 0.74 -5.73
C SER A 136 -40.70 0.03 -5.30
N ARG A 137 -40.26 -0.93 -6.09
CA ARG A 137 -38.95 -1.55 -5.94
C ARG A 137 -37.98 -0.86 -6.89
N ARG A 138 -36.74 -0.63 -6.44
CA ARG A 138 -35.66 0.02 -7.20
C ARG A 138 -34.49 -0.93 -7.49
N ASN A 139 -34.75 -2.24 -7.38
CA ASN A 139 -33.77 -3.29 -7.58
C ASN A 139 -33.73 -3.80 -9.03
N ASN A 140 -34.39 -3.12 -9.97
CA ASN A 140 -34.31 -3.45 -11.39
C ASN A 140 -32.97 -2.94 -11.96
N GLY A 141 -32.43 -3.67 -12.93
CA GLY A 141 -31.24 -3.24 -13.68
C GLY A 141 -31.58 -2.24 -14.79
N THR A 142 -30.60 -1.46 -15.21
CA THR A 142 -30.75 -0.55 -16.37
C THR A 142 -31.03 -1.33 -17.65
N TYR A 143 -31.80 -0.75 -18.58
CA TYR A 143 -31.99 -1.29 -19.92
C TYR A 143 -30.86 -0.88 -20.87
N LYS A 144 -30.56 0.42 -20.94
CA LYS A 144 -29.58 1.02 -21.86
C LYS A 144 -28.82 2.11 -21.12
N ILE A 145 -27.49 2.09 -21.22
CA ILE A 145 -26.63 3.12 -20.63
C ILE A 145 -25.43 3.42 -21.54
N GLY A 146 -24.95 4.66 -21.46
CA GLY A 146 -23.78 5.11 -22.17
C GLY A 146 -23.16 6.35 -21.55
N TYR A 147 -22.03 6.77 -22.10
CA TYR A 147 -21.35 8.00 -21.70
C TYR A 147 -20.77 8.77 -22.89
N LYS A 148 -20.52 10.06 -22.67
CA LYS A 148 -19.78 10.96 -23.56
C LYS A 148 -18.94 11.91 -22.72
N ILE A 149 -17.91 12.48 -23.34
CA ILE A 149 -17.11 13.55 -22.76
C ILE A 149 -17.38 14.80 -23.58
N LEU A 150 -17.77 15.88 -22.91
CA LEU A 150 -18.06 17.17 -23.50
C LEU A 150 -17.03 18.21 -23.07
N SER A 151 -16.92 19.27 -23.86
CA SER A 151 -16.22 20.50 -23.48
C SER A 151 -16.71 21.03 -22.13
N ALA A 152 -15.89 21.81 -21.43
CA ALA A 152 -16.22 22.38 -20.12
C ALA A 152 -17.58 23.11 -20.07
N ASP A 153 -17.97 23.78 -21.16
CA ASP A 153 -19.25 24.48 -21.31
C ASP A 153 -20.43 23.57 -21.70
N SER A 154 -20.20 22.26 -21.79
CA SER A 154 -21.16 21.22 -22.24
C SER A 154 -21.71 21.41 -23.65
N SER A 155 -21.12 22.28 -24.48
CA SER A 155 -21.68 22.60 -25.81
C SER A 155 -21.29 21.60 -26.90
N THR A 156 -20.14 20.93 -26.75
CA THR A 156 -19.54 20.09 -27.78
C THR A 156 -19.14 18.74 -27.23
N VAL A 157 -19.51 17.64 -27.92
CA VAL A 157 -18.98 16.30 -27.61
C VAL A 157 -17.56 16.21 -28.16
N VAL A 158 -16.58 16.13 -27.26
CA VAL A 158 -15.15 16.04 -27.60
C VAL A 158 -14.66 14.60 -27.70
N TYR A 159 -15.31 13.68 -26.98
CA TYR A 159 -15.11 12.25 -27.13
C TYR A 159 -16.41 11.50 -26.90
N GLN A 160 -16.63 10.45 -27.68
CA GLN A 160 -17.67 9.47 -27.42
C GLN A 160 -17.21 8.08 -27.85
N PRO A 161 -17.53 7.05 -27.06
CA PRO A 161 -17.39 5.67 -27.50
C PRO A 161 -18.21 5.36 -28.77
N PRO A 162 -17.96 4.22 -29.44
CA PRO A 162 -18.79 3.73 -30.55
C PRO A 162 -20.29 3.71 -30.22
N ASN A 163 -21.14 3.58 -31.25
CA ASN A 163 -22.60 3.57 -31.12
C ASN A 163 -23.19 4.83 -30.45
N GLY A 164 -22.58 5.99 -30.72
CA GLY A 164 -23.03 7.27 -30.17
C GLY A 164 -22.90 7.36 -28.65
N GLY A 165 -21.93 6.65 -28.07
CA GLY A 165 -21.68 6.59 -26.63
C GLY A 165 -22.43 5.47 -25.89
N VAL A 166 -23.34 4.74 -26.54
CA VAL A 166 -24.03 3.60 -25.90
C VAL A 166 -23.03 2.46 -25.69
N ARG A 167 -23.00 1.94 -24.46
CA ARG A 167 -22.03 0.93 -24.03
C ARG A 167 -22.65 -0.45 -23.96
N PHE A 168 -23.85 -0.53 -23.41
CA PHE A 168 -24.64 -1.75 -23.45
C PHE A 168 -26.13 -1.47 -23.39
N GLN A 169 -26.87 -2.40 -24.01
CA GLN A 169 -28.33 -2.40 -24.10
C GLN A 169 -28.83 -3.85 -24.00
N PHE A 170 -29.66 -4.14 -23.01
CA PHE A 170 -30.13 -5.51 -22.75
C PHE A 170 -31.43 -5.82 -23.49
N ASN A 171 -31.33 -6.01 -24.81
CA ASN A 171 -32.45 -6.53 -25.63
C ASN A 171 -32.65 -8.04 -25.46
N VAL A 172 -31.55 -8.75 -25.24
CA VAL A 172 -31.48 -10.20 -25.03
C VAL A 172 -30.64 -10.47 -23.80
N LYS A 173 -30.81 -11.64 -23.19
CA LYS A 173 -29.91 -12.09 -22.11
C LYS A 173 -28.51 -12.25 -22.70
N PRO A 174 -27.48 -11.55 -22.19
CA PRO A 174 -26.10 -11.79 -22.61
C PRO A 174 -25.63 -13.19 -22.22
N ASN A 175 -24.54 -13.65 -22.84
CA ASN A 175 -23.90 -14.90 -22.44
C ASN A 175 -23.38 -14.77 -20.99
N ASP A 176 -23.57 -15.82 -20.20
CA ASP A 176 -23.18 -15.85 -18.78
C ASP A 176 -21.67 -15.66 -18.59
N ASN A 177 -20.85 -15.99 -19.59
CA ASN A 177 -19.40 -15.76 -19.58
C ASN A 177 -19.02 -14.28 -19.60
N TYR A 178 -19.91 -13.41 -20.09
CA TYR A 178 -19.60 -12.01 -20.38
C TYR A 178 -20.43 -11.03 -19.55
N VAL A 179 -21.63 -11.42 -19.13
CA VAL A 179 -22.59 -10.52 -18.46
C VAL A 179 -22.02 -9.82 -17.22
N ASN A 180 -21.05 -10.43 -16.54
CA ASN A 180 -20.41 -9.88 -15.34
C ASN A 180 -19.41 -8.74 -15.63
N THR A 181 -19.01 -8.55 -16.89
CA THR A 181 -18.02 -7.54 -17.30
C THR A 181 -18.51 -6.12 -17.08
N VAL A 182 -19.82 -5.88 -17.13
CA VAL A 182 -20.40 -4.54 -17.01
C VAL A 182 -20.79 -4.17 -15.59
N TYR A 183 -20.69 -5.10 -14.63
CA TYR A 183 -20.99 -4.84 -13.23
C TYR A 183 -19.72 -4.54 -12.47
N PHE A 184 -19.75 -3.45 -11.70
CA PHE A 184 -18.69 -3.17 -10.74
C PHE A 184 -18.89 -4.07 -9.52
N GLN A 185 -18.10 -5.14 -9.44
CA GLN A 185 -18.36 -6.28 -8.54
C GLN A 185 -18.31 -5.90 -7.06
N ASP A 186 -17.45 -4.96 -6.69
CA ASP A 186 -17.24 -4.54 -5.30
C ASP A 186 -18.47 -3.86 -4.67
N GLN A 187 -19.35 -3.29 -5.50
CA GLN A 187 -20.55 -2.60 -5.03
C GLN A 187 -21.85 -3.25 -5.53
N SER A 188 -21.77 -4.16 -6.49
CA SER A 188 -22.94 -4.82 -7.07
C SER A 188 -23.42 -5.99 -6.23
N THR A 189 -24.73 -6.11 -6.13
CA THR A 189 -25.42 -7.27 -5.54
C THR A 189 -26.58 -7.69 -6.45
N THR A 190 -27.19 -8.85 -6.16
CA THR A 190 -28.38 -9.33 -6.89
C THR A 190 -29.63 -8.46 -6.72
N SER A 191 -29.57 -7.42 -5.86
CA SER A 191 -30.66 -6.48 -5.62
C SER A 191 -30.25 -5.00 -5.75
N SER A 192 -28.99 -4.73 -6.07
CA SER A 192 -28.46 -3.38 -6.25
C SER A 192 -27.35 -3.43 -7.27
N HIS A 193 -27.64 -2.99 -8.48
CA HIS A 193 -26.71 -3.09 -9.62
C HIS A 193 -25.88 -1.82 -9.75
N VAL A 194 -24.56 -1.95 -9.76
CA VAL A 194 -23.61 -0.86 -10.04
C VAL A 194 -22.86 -1.23 -11.31
N TYR A 195 -22.74 -0.29 -12.23
CA TYR A 195 -22.25 -0.56 -13.57
C TYR A 195 -20.90 0.09 -13.81
N GLN A 196 -19.96 -0.64 -14.41
CA GLN A 196 -18.76 -0.08 -15.01
C GLN A 196 -19.09 0.29 -16.46
N VAL A 197 -19.48 1.55 -16.67
CA VAL A 197 -20.06 2.02 -17.93
C VAL A 197 -19.00 2.11 -19.03
N THR A 198 -17.73 2.27 -18.69
CA THR A 198 -16.62 2.20 -19.65
C THR A 198 -16.63 0.89 -20.45
N ASN A 199 -16.98 -0.22 -19.80
CA ASN A 199 -16.99 -1.55 -20.42
C ASN A 199 -18.05 -1.71 -21.51
N ASN A 200 -17.91 -2.77 -22.29
CA ASN A 200 -19.02 -3.31 -23.08
C ASN A 200 -19.35 -4.71 -22.56
N ILE A 201 -20.46 -5.29 -23.02
CA ILE A 201 -20.92 -6.61 -22.55
C ILE A 201 -19.82 -7.67 -22.63
N SER A 202 -19.02 -7.67 -23.69
CA SER A 202 -18.05 -8.73 -23.99
C SER A 202 -16.62 -8.45 -23.57
N SER A 203 -16.29 -7.23 -23.15
CA SER A 203 -14.91 -6.87 -22.83
C SER A 203 -14.80 -5.70 -21.87
N ASP A 204 -13.73 -5.76 -21.09
CA ASP A 204 -13.19 -4.64 -20.32
C ASP A 204 -12.77 -3.47 -21.24
N ASN A 205 -12.85 -2.25 -20.73
CA ASN A 205 -12.53 -1.03 -21.46
C ASN A 205 -12.38 0.15 -20.48
N TYR A 206 -11.89 1.29 -20.99
CA TYR A 206 -11.64 2.48 -20.18
C TYR A 206 -11.87 3.75 -20.99
N TRP A 207 -11.92 4.88 -20.28
CA TRP A 207 -11.64 6.18 -20.89
C TRP A 207 -10.18 6.56 -20.61
N ASP A 208 -9.40 6.79 -21.67
CA ASP A 208 -8.01 7.25 -21.55
C ASP A 208 -7.97 8.78 -21.57
N THR A 209 -7.68 9.39 -20.42
CA THR A 209 -7.71 10.85 -20.25
C THR A 209 -6.63 11.55 -21.09
N ALA A 210 -5.53 10.87 -21.41
CA ALA A 210 -4.43 11.42 -22.21
C ALA A 210 -4.76 11.52 -23.71
N THR A 211 -5.91 11.00 -24.15
CA THR A 211 -6.36 11.11 -25.56
C THR A 211 -6.92 12.49 -25.91
N LEU A 212 -7.18 13.34 -24.90
CA LEU A 212 -7.59 14.73 -25.03
C LEU A 212 -6.53 15.63 -24.37
N PRO A 213 -6.44 16.92 -24.75
CA PRO A 213 -5.65 17.88 -23.99
C PRO A 213 -6.06 17.90 -22.51
N TYR A 214 -5.12 18.07 -21.59
CA TYR A 214 -5.44 18.22 -20.17
C TYR A 214 -6.24 19.51 -19.92
N GLY A 215 -7.26 19.44 -19.07
CA GLY A 215 -8.14 20.56 -18.75
C GLY A 215 -9.54 20.13 -18.34
N ASP A 216 -10.47 21.08 -18.34
CA ASP A 216 -11.82 20.88 -17.83
C ASP A 216 -12.76 20.27 -18.87
N TYR A 217 -13.55 19.28 -18.43
CA TYR A 217 -14.51 18.54 -19.24
C TYR A 217 -15.77 18.21 -18.43
N VAL A 218 -16.79 17.72 -19.14
CA VAL A 218 -18.00 17.17 -18.50
C VAL A 218 -18.21 15.73 -18.96
N VAL A 219 -18.21 14.79 -18.01
CA VAL A 219 -18.63 13.40 -18.24
C VAL A 219 -20.15 13.36 -18.21
N MET A 220 -20.74 13.18 -19.38
CA MET A 220 -22.19 12.98 -19.53
C MET A 220 -22.50 11.49 -19.49
N ILE A 221 -23.27 11.06 -18.50
CA ILE A 221 -23.84 9.72 -18.41
C ILE A 221 -25.30 9.78 -18.79
N PHE A 222 -25.76 8.90 -19.67
CA PHE A 222 -27.17 8.84 -20.06
C PHE A 222 -27.69 7.41 -19.96
N THR A 223 -28.93 7.28 -19.50
CA THR A 223 -29.62 5.99 -19.38
C THR A 223 -31.05 6.11 -19.91
N GLU A 224 -31.56 5.02 -20.48
CA GLU A 224 -32.90 4.94 -21.08
C GLU A 224 -33.54 3.61 -20.72
N ASP A 225 -34.82 3.62 -20.36
CA ASP A 225 -35.60 2.40 -20.13
C ASP A 225 -36.23 1.84 -21.43
N THR A 226 -37.03 0.79 -21.31
CA THR A 226 -37.72 0.18 -22.47
C THR A 226 -38.92 0.98 -23.00
N ARG A 227 -39.29 2.10 -22.36
CA ARG A 227 -40.36 3.02 -22.76
C ARG A 227 -39.84 4.40 -23.18
N SER A 228 -38.51 4.51 -23.38
CA SER A 228 -37.84 5.75 -23.77
C SER A 228 -37.90 6.85 -22.72
N ASN A 229 -38.20 6.52 -21.46
CA ASN A 229 -37.94 7.43 -20.36
C ASN A 229 -36.43 7.46 -20.10
N THR A 230 -35.89 8.65 -19.83
CA THR A 230 -34.44 8.87 -19.75
C THR A 230 -34.05 9.61 -18.48
N ASP A 231 -32.79 9.44 -18.11
CA ASP A 231 -32.10 10.31 -17.17
C ASP A 231 -30.68 10.59 -17.66
N THR A 232 -30.11 11.71 -17.24
CA THR A 232 -28.78 12.15 -17.65
C THR A 232 -28.07 12.87 -16.51
N ALA A 233 -26.87 12.41 -16.18
CA ALA A 233 -25.97 13.05 -15.24
C ALA A 233 -24.84 13.78 -15.97
N TRP A 234 -24.45 14.94 -15.45
CA TRP A 234 -23.38 15.78 -15.97
C TRP A 234 -22.38 15.99 -14.85
N VAL A 235 -21.17 15.43 -15.00
CA VAL A 235 -20.15 15.45 -13.96
C VAL A 235 -18.95 16.26 -14.46
N PRO A 236 -18.74 17.49 -13.96
CA PRO A 236 -17.55 18.25 -14.25
C PRO A 236 -16.30 17.52 -13.74
N VAL A 237 -15.28 17.41 -14.57
CA VAL A 237 -13.99 16.80 -14.26
C VAL A 237 -12.86 17.64 -14.83
N THR A 238 -11.68 17.52 -14.22
CA THR A 238 -10.44 18.11 -14.74
C THR A 238 -9.50 16.96 -15.04
N THR A 239 -9.05 16.82 -16.28
CA THR A 239 -8.02 15.84 -16.61
C THR A 239 -6.65 16.46 -16.44
N ILE A 240 -5.76 15.75 -15.76
CA ILE A 240 -4.39 16.19 -15.50
C ILE A 240 -3.38 15.14 -15.98
N GLU A 241 -2.13 15.56 -16.11
CA GLU A 241 -1.03 14.63 -16.29
C GLU A 241 -0.91 13.72 -15.06
N ALA A 242 -0.65 12.43 -15.29
CA ALA A 242 -0.53 11.48 -14.20
C ALA A 242 0.79 11.67 -13.48
N ASP A 243 0.72 11.96 -12.19
CA ASP A 243 1.87 11.90 -11.32
C ASP A 243 2.11 10.46 -10.85
N ASN A 244 3.31 9.96 -11.11
CA ASN A 244 3.73 8.61 -10.72
C ASN A 244 5.10 8.66 -10.02
N VAL A 245 5.53 9.84 -9.56
CA VAL A 245 6.82 10.03 -8.89
C VAL A 245 6.53 10.20 -7.41
N ALA A 246 6.80 9.16 -6.63
CA ALA A 246 6.72 9.27 -5.18
C ALA A 246 7.77 10.26 -4.65
N PRO A 247 7.48 10.91 -3.50
CA PRO A 247 8.50 11.64 -2.75
C PRO A 247 9.69 10.74 -2.38
N VAL A 248 10.83 11.33 -2.07
CA VAL A 248 11.98 10.63 -1.49
C VAL A 248 11.64 10.16 -0.08
N ALA A 249 12.23 9.02 0.31
CA ALA A 249 12.07 8.49 1.65
C ALA A 249 12.50 9.53 2.69
N PRO A 250 11.74 9.73 3.79
CA PRO A 250 12.14 10.63 4.86
C PRO A 250 13.40 10.14 5.58
N GLU A 251 14.23 11.06 6.02
CA GLU A 251 15.45 10.78 6.79
C GLU A 251 15.19 11.05 8.27
N LEU A 252 15.30 10.01 9.12
CA LEU A 252 15.09 10.15 10.56
C LEU A 252 16.34 10.76 11.21
N VAL A 253 16.14 11.70 12.13
CA VAL A 253 17.24 12.34 12.88
C VAL A 253 17.43 11.67 14.23
N TYR A 254 16.33 11.41 14.95
CA TYR A 254 16.38 10.71 16.23
C TYR A 254 15.03 10.16 16.68
N PHE A 255 15.09 9.17 17.55
CA PHE A 255 14.00 8.76 18.40
C PHE A 255 14.49 8.60 19.84
N LYS A 256 13.98 9.47 20.72
CA LYS A 256 14.52 9.64 22.07
C LYS A 256 13.47 9.86 23.14
N GLU A 257 13.88 9.67 24.38
CA GLU A 257 13.18 10.19 25.55
C GLU A 257 13.29 11.72 25.64
N THR A 258 12.20 12.37 26.04
CA THR A 258 12.14 13.82 26.29
C THR A 258 12.33 14.11 27.78
N ASP A 259 12.84 15.29 28.10
CA ASP A 259 13.02 15.76 29.48
C ASP A 259 11.71 15.78 30.31
N THR A 260 10.56 15.79 29.62
CA THR A 260 9.23 15.80 30.25
C THR A 260 8.66 14.40 30.54
N GLY A 261 9.42 13.33 30.30
CA GLY A 261 8.95 11.95 30.50
C GLY A 261 8.00 11.46 29.40
N GLY A 262 8.17 11.98 28.18
CA GLY A 262 7.56 11.49 26.95
C GLY A 262 8.64 11.03 25.95
N MET A 263 8.25 10.72 24.72
CA MET A 263 9.15 10.34 23.64
C MET A 263 8.93 11.19 22.39
N GLN A 264 9.99 11.40 21.61
CA GLN A 264 9.94 12.24 20.42
C GLN A 264 10.75 11.60 19.29
N LEU A 265 10.10 11.53 18.12
CA LEU A 265 10.69 11.20 16.84
C LEU A 265 10.92 12.51 16.06
N SER A 266 12.04 12.63 15.36
CA SER A 266 12.37 13.76 14.50
C SER A 266 12.90 13.28 13.15
N TRP A 267 12.66 14.06 12.10
CA TRP A 267 13.12 13.79 10.74
C TRP A 267 13.45 15.09 9.99
N LEU A 268 14.24 15.00 8.92
CA LEU A 268 14.56 16.14 8.05
C LEU A 268 13.36 16.50 7.16
N ALA A 269 13.28 17.76 6.74
CA ALA A 269 12.21 18.19 5.84
C ALA A 269 12.43 17.66 4.42
N ASN A 270 11.38 17.09 3.84
CA ASN A 270 11.28 16.81 2.41
C ASN A 270 11.08 18.13 1.64
N ASN A 271 11.54 18.20 0.39
CA ASN A 271 11.65 19.43 -0.38
C ASN A 271 10.82 19.44 -1.68
N GLU A 272 10.02 18.40 -1.89
CA GLU A 272 9.13 18.23 -3.04
C GLU A 272 8.01 19.27 -3.00
N ALA A 273 7.73 19.87 -4.15
CA ALA A 273 6.75 20.95 -4.26
C ALA A 273 5.31 20.47 -4.05
N ASP A 274 5.06 19.20 -4.31
CA ASP A 274 3.79 18.49 -4.21
C ASP A 274 3.68 17.63 -2.94
N LEU A 275 4.59 17.75 -1.97
CA LEU A 275 4.48 17.04 -0.70
C LEU A 275 3.16 17.40 0.02
N ALA A 276 2.34 16.39 0.34
CA ALA A 276 1.17 16.55 1.19
C ALA A 276 1.54 16.42 2.68
N GLY A 277 2.37 15.44 3.02
CA GLY A 277 2.76 15.16 4.40
C GLY A 277 3.38 13.78 4.58
N TYR A 278 3.21 13.22 5.76
CA TYR A 278 3.89 12.02 6.20
C TYR A 278 2.96 10.97 6.80
N ARG A 279 3.26 9.70 6.59
CA ARG A 279 2.61 8.59 7.28
C ARG A 279 3.59 7.95 8.26
N LEU A 280 3.23 7.98 9.54
CA LEU A 280 4.01 7.41 10.62
C LEU A 280 3.47 6.03 10.98
N TYR A 281 4.33 5.02 10.91
CA TYR A 281 4.00 3.65 11.26
C TYR A 281 4.77 3.24 12.51
N PHE A 282 4.16 2.40 13.33
CA PHE A 282 4.80 1.82 14.51
C PHE A 282 4.75 0.29 14.50
N SER A 283 5.73 -0.30 15.19
CA SER A 283 5.82 -1.73 15.44
C SER A 283 6.44 -2.00 16.81
N PHE A 284 6.19 -3.20 17.35
CA PHE A 284 6.86 -3.72 18.55
C PHE A 284 7.83 -4.85 18.22
N ASP A 285 7.82 -5.36 16.98
CA ASP A 285 8.57 -6.55 16.57
C ASP A 285 9.27 -6.40 15.21
N ASN A 286 9.14 -5.23 14.56
CA ASN A 286 9.60 -4.96 13.19
C ASN A 286 9.00 -5.89 12.12
N ALA A 287 7.92 -6.61 12.43
CA ALA A 287 7.22 -7.51 11.53
C ALA A 287 5.80 -7.03 11.23
N LEU A 288 5.06 -6.65 12.28
CA LEU A 288 3.71 -6.12 12.17
C LEU A 288 3.74 -4.60 12.33
N TRP A 289 3.38 -3.90 11.25
CA TRP A 289 3.36 -2.45 11.19
C TRP A 289 1.92 -1.93 11.17
N SER A 290 1.66 -0.89 11.96
CA SER A 290 0.37 -0.21 12.01
C SER A 290 0.54 1.28 11.76
N LEU A 291 -0.35 1.86 10.95
CA LEU A 291 -0.40 3.30 10.73
C LEU A 291 -0.83 4.00 12.04
N LEU A 292 0.01 4.90 12.54
CA LEU A 292 -0.27 5.70 13.74
C LEU A 292 -0.84 7.07 13.38
N ARG A 293 -0.24 7.74 12.39
CA ARG A 293 -0.65 9.06 11.91
C ARG A 293 -0.48 9.13 10.40
N ASP A 294 -1.37 9.84 9.75
CA ASP A 294 -1.38 10.09 8.31
C ASP A 294 -1.01 11.54 8.00
N GLU A 295 -0.99 11.87 6.71
CA GLU A 295 -0.66 13.17 6.15
C GLU A 295 -1.61 14.30 6.62
N GLU A 296 -2.82 13.96 7.09
CA GLU A 296 -3.71 14.95 7.72
C GLU A 296 -3.18 15.40 9.09
N ALA A 297 -2.62 14.46 9.86
CA ALA A 297 -2.05 14.74 11.16
C ALA A 297 -0.59 15.21 11.11
N LEU A 298 0.17 14.77 10.11
CA LEU A 298 1.57 15.11 9.87
C LEU A 298 1.72 15.77 8.49
N SER A 299 1.36 17.05 8.41
CA SER A 299 1.47 17.84 7.16
C SER A 299 2.91 17.94 6.64
N ALA A 300 3.08 18.44 5.41
CA ALA A 300 4.38 18.73 4.78
C ALA A 300 5.36 19.57 5.62
N SER A 301 4.88 20.34 6.61
CA SER A 301 5.74 21.13 7.51
C SER A 301 6.14 20.41 8.81
N ALA A 302 5.62 19.21 9.04
CA ALA A 302 5.94 18.43 10.23
C ALA A 302 7.36 17.88 10.12
N GLN A 303 8.14 18.04 11.19
CA GLN A 303 9.50 17.49 11.33
C GLN A 303 9.67 16.71 12.62
N THR A 304 8.64 16.67 13.47
CA THR A 304 8.66 15.96 14.74
C THR A 304 7.30 15.36 15.04
N PHE A 305 7.33 14.27 15.80
CA PHE A 305 6.17 13.65 16.42
C PHE A 305 6.48 13.38 17.89
N THR A 306 5.61 13.82 18.80
CA THR A 306 5.83 13.68 20.25
C THR A 306 4.67 12.93 20.90
N LEU A 307 5.01 11.96 21.74
CA LEU A 307 4.09 11.30 22.66
C LEU A 307 4.42 11.73 24.09
N SER A 308 3.45 12.27 24.81
CA SER A 308 3.65 12.75 26.19
C SER A 308 3.78 11.66 27.25
N GLN A 309 3.97 10.40 26.85
CA GLN A 309 4.09 9.25 27.74
C GLN A 309 5.20 8.31 27.24
N LEU A 310 5.96 7.75 28.18
CA LEU A 310 6.82 6.59 27.93
C LEU A 310 5.96 5.33 27.82
N LEU A 311 6.40 4.38 27.02
CA LEU A 311 5.80 3.05 26.94
C LEU A 311 6.63 2.14 27.84
N ASN A 312 6.02 1.23 28.61
CA ASN A 312 6.81 0.26 29.38
C ASN A 312 7.17 -0.97 28.53
N GLN A 313 7.57 -0.74 27.27
CA GLN A 313 7.96 -1.73 26.28
C GLN A 313 8.72 -1.04 25.15
N ASP A 314 9.52 -1.80 24.39
CA ASP A 314 10.18 -1.33 23.18
C ASP A 314 9.15 -0.93 22.12
N VAL A 315 9.46 0.12 21.37
CA VAL A 315 8.66 0.58 20.23
C VAL A 315 9.58 1.08 19.13
N TYR A 316 9.19 0.80 17.90
CA TYR A 316 9.93 1.16 16.70
C TYR A 316 9.03 1.94 15.76
N PHE A 317 9.60 2.91 15.08
CA PHE A 317 8.93 3.78 14.13
C PHE A 317 9.63 3.76 12.79
N ARG A 318 8.85 3.90 11.72
CA ARG A 318 9.32 4.27 10.38
C ARG A 318 8.34 5.25 9.75
N LEU A 319 8.81 6.06 8.83
CA LEU A 319 8.09 7.13 8.20
C LEU A 319 8.09 6.95 6.68
N SER A 320 7.03 7.39 6.01
CA SER A 320 7.01 7.60 4.56
C SER A 320 6.44 8.99 4.28
N ALA A 321 6.84 9.56 3.14
CA ALA A 321 6.31 10.82 2.62
C ALA A 321 5.23 10.51 1.57
N VAL A 322 4.22 11.39 1.48
CA VAL A 322 3.08 11.26 0.59
C VAL A 322 2.89 12.56 -0.18
N ASP A 323 2.73 12.47 -1.49
CA ASP A 323 2.44 13.63 -2.35
C ASP A 323 0.96 14.06 -2.30
N ASN A 324 0.63 15.11 -3.03
CA ASN A 324 -0.73 15.66 -3.14
C ASN A 324 -1.43 15.31 -4.46
N ALA A 325 -0.93 14.30 -5.19
CA ALA A 325 -1.57 13.84 -6.42
C ALA A 325 -2.99 13.31 -6.10
N PRO A 326 -3.95 13.39 -7.04
CA PRO A 326 -5.31 12.89 -6.79
C PRO A 326 -5.37 11.43 -6.35
N LEU A 327 -4.44 10.61 -6.85
CA LEU A 327 -4.12 9.31 -6.30
C LEU A 327 -2.71 9.42 -5.71
N PRO A 328 -2.57 9.62 -4.39
CA PRO A 328 -1.28 9.96 -3.82
C PRO A 328 -0.26 8.85 -3.99
N ASN A 329 0.98 9.20 -4.34
CA ASN A 329 2.10 8.28 -4.28
C ASN A 329 2.76 8.36 -2.89
N GLU A 330 3.13 7.20 -2.36
CA GLU A 330 3.81 7.06 -1.07
C GLU A 330 5.25 6.62 -1.33
N SER A 331 6.21 7.27 -0.66
CA SER A 331 7.62 6.96 -0.76
C SER A 331 7.95 5.56 -0.23
N GLU A 332 9.16 5.09 -0.51
CA GLU A 332 9.78 4.06 0.31
C GLU A 332 9.89 4.52 1.78
N PHE A 333 10.05 3.57 2.71
CA PHE A 333 10.16 3.88 4.13
C PHE A 333 11.55 4.42 4.50
N SER A 334 11.57 5.30 5.50
CA SER A 334 12.76 5.68 6.26
C SER A 334 13.41 4.48 6.96
N ASP A 335 14.53 4.73 7.64
CA ASP A 335 15.04 3.83 8.67
C ASP A 335 14.04 3.53 9.77
N VAL A 336 14.29 2.44 10.48
CA VAL A 336 13.53 2.01 11.64
C VAL A 336 14.25 2.42 12.91
N TYR A 337 13.80 3.51 13.53
CA TYR A 337 14.35 3.97 14.80
C TYR A 337 13.52 3.44 15.96
N GLY A 338 14.23 2.95 16.98
CA GLY A 338 13.65 2.33 18.15
C GLY A 338 14.04 3.06 19.43
N MET A 339 13.23 2.86 20.47
CA MET A 339 13.66 3.19 21.81
C MET A 339 13.15 2.14 22.79
N SER A 340 13.80 2.08 23.95
CA SER A 340 13.28 1.32 25.09
C SER A 340 13.47 2.08 26.39
N ASN A 341 12.38 2.22 27.12
CA ASN A 341 12.29 2.93 28.38
C ASN A 341 11.49 2.09 29.38
N GLY A 342 12.17 1.63 30.43
CA GLY A 342 11.60 0.81 31.47
C GLY A 342 12.19 1.23 32.81
N SER A 343 11.35 1.34 33.84
CA SER A 343 11.73 1.86 35.16
C SER A 343 12.77 0.99 35.92
N SER A 344 13.20 -0.12 35.33
CA SER A 344 14.19 -1.05 35.88
C SER A 344 15.55 -1.00 35.19
N PHE A 345 15.71 -0.23 34.11
CA PHE A 345 17.00 -0.14 33.42
C PHE A 345 17.93 0.82 34.17
N LEU A 346 19.09 0.29 34.58
CA LEU A 346 20.11 1.04 35.33
C LEU A 346 21.15 1.71 34.42
N LYS A 347 21.09 1.40 33.13
CA LYS A 347 22.06 1.79 32.11
C LYS A 347 21.36 2.20 30.83
N LYS A 348 21.95 3.16 30.13
CA LYS A 348 21.41 3.71 28.87
C LYS A 348 22.50 3.76 27.81
N VAL A 349 22.19 3.26 26.62
CA VAL A 349 23.09 3.22 25.46
C VAL A 349 22.53 4.10 24.36
N LEU A 350 23.43 4.76 23.63
CA LEU A 350 23.08 5.41 22.38
C LEU A 350 23.37 4.46 21.23
N ILE A 351 22.39 4.23 20.36
CA ILE A 351 22.62 3.65 19.05
C ILE A 351 22.72 4.82 18.06
N VAL A 352 23.89 4.98 17.45
CA VAL A 352 24.11 5.89 16.34
C VAL A 352 24.02 5.08 15.06
N ASP A 353 23.01 5.39 14.25
CA ASP A 353 22.89 4.90 12.89
C ASP A 353 23.73 5.83 12.01
N GLY A 354 24.85 5.32 11.52
CA GLY A 354 25.78 6.05 10.66
C GLY A 354 25.88 5.41 9.28
N PHE A 355 24.79 4.78 8.82
CA PHE A 355 24.79 4.04 7.57
C PHE A 355 23.75 4.59 6.59
N ASP A 356 24.23 5.39 5.65
CA ASP A 356 23.43 6.11 4.65
C ASP A 356 23.65 5.57 3.23
N ARG A 357 24.68 4.75 3.03
CA ARG A 357 25.08 4.27 1.70
C ARG A 357 24.04 3.32 1.11
N THR A 358 23.48 3.73 -0.04
CA THR A 358 22.50 2.98 -0.83
C THR A 358 23.05 2.41 -2.14
N GLY A 359 24.37 2.50 -2.35
CA GLY A 359 25.09 2.02 -3.54
C GLY A 359 26.02 0.83 -3.31
N GLY A 360 26.07 0.32 -2.07
CA GLY A 360 26.90 -0.80 -1.64
C GLY A 360 26.18 -2.14 -1.72
N GLY A 361 26.40 -2.98 -0.72
CA GLY A 361 25.67 -4.23 -0.52
C GLY A 361 24.22 -4.01 -0.12
N TRP A 362 23.92 -2.91 0.60
CA TRP A 362 22.56 -2.44 0.83
C TRP A 362 22.15 -1.40 -0.24
N SER A 363 20.88 -1.47 -0.68
CA SER A 363 20.37 -0.63 -1.77
C SER A 363 19.01 0.00 -1.52
N ALA A 364 18.37 -0.33 -0.39
CA ALA A 364 17.11 0.28 -0.01
C ALA A 364 17.38 1.63 0.69
N PRO A 365 16.52 2.64 0.52
CA PRO A 365 16.72 3.97 1.11
C PRO A 365 16.56 4.02 2.63
N GLY A 366 16.08 2.94 3.25
CA GLY A 366 16.03 2.80 4.69
C GLY A 366 16.25 1.35 5.10
N HIS A 367 16.58 1.13 6.37
CA HIS A 367 16.88 -0.16 6.95
C HIS A 367 16.45 -0.28 8.42
N TYR A 368 16.72 -1.45 9.03
CA TYR A 368 16.29 -1.79 10.38
C TYR A 368 17.46 -2.12 11.32
N PHE A 369 18.64 -1.55 11.08
CA PHE A 369 19.85 -1.97 11.77
C PHE A 369 19.86 -1.52 13.23
N ALA A 370 19.35 -0.31 13.52
CA ALA A 370 19.10 0.12 14.89
C ALA A 370 18.15 -0.82 15.66
N PHE A 371 17.08 -1.33 15.02
CA PHE A 371 16.22 -2.37 15.62
C PHE A 371 17.03 -3.62 16.00
N THR A 372 17.89 -4.11 15.12
CA THR A 372 18.67 -5.34 15.36
C THR A 372 19.59 -5.19 16.57
N HIS A 373 20.27 -4.05 16.69
CA HIS A 373 21.14 -3.74 17.83
C HIS A 373 20.35 -3.51 19.12
N GLY A 374 19.26 -2.74 19.06
CA GLY A 374 18.37 -2.53 20.19
C GLY A 374 17.86 -3.86 20.77
N ARG A 375 17.40 -4.77 19.91
CA ARG A 375 16.96 -6.13 20.31
C ARG A 375 18.05 -6.96 20.98
N ALA A 376 19.32 -6.79 20.60
CA ALA A 376 20.44 -7.47 21.23
C ALA A 376 20.80 -6.87 22.60
N ILE A 377 20.58 -5.58 22.79
CA ILE A 377 20.88 -4.85 24.04
C ILE A 377 19.84 -5.15 25.13
N LEU A 378 18.55 -5.24 24.77
CA LEU A 378 17.44 -5.33 25.73
C LEU A 378 17.53 -6.47 26.76
N PRO A 379 17.92 -7.71 26.43
CA PRO A 379 18.02 -8.80 27.40
C PRO A 379 19.00 -8.53 28.55
N HIS A 380 19.91 -7.57 28.37
CA HIS A 380 20.92 -7.17 29.35
C HIS A 380 20.44 -6.07 30.31
N GLN A 381 19.16 -5.71 30.29
CA GLN A 381 18.57 -4.67 31.15
C GLN A 381 19.17 -3.28 30.93
N VAL A 382 19.47 -2.97 29.67
CA VAL A 382 19.98 -1.69 29.21
C VAL A 382 18.94 -1.04 28.30
N SER A 383 18.64 0.22 28.58
CA SER A 383 17.78 1.06 27.74
C SER A 383 18.56 1.65 26.56
N PHE A 384 17.86 2.08 25.51
CA PHE A 384 18.52 2.74 24.39
C PHE A 384 17.66 3.84 23.76
N ASP A 385 18.35 4.84 23.20
CA ASP A 385 17.81 5.78 22.22
C ASP A 385 18.50 5.53 20.86
N THR A 386 17.91 6.02 19.78
CA THR A 386 18.50 5.95 18.44
C THR A 386 18.62 7.35 17.84
N TYR A 387 19.77 7.65 17.23
CA TYR A 387 20.05 8.89 16.52
C TYR A 387 20.78 8.59 15.22
N ALA A 388 20.57 9.42 14.20
CA ALA A 388 21.45 9.47 13.03
C ALA A 388 22.82 10.05 13.42
N ASN A 389 23.85 9.74 12.66
CA ASN A 389 25.19 10.33 12.81
C ASN A 389 25.18 11.85 12.58
N GLU A 390 24.33 12.36 11.68
CA GLU A 390 24.12 13.81 11.46
C GLU A 390 23.68 14.51 12.75
N ALA A 391 22.89 13.84 13.58
CA ALA A 391 22.47 14.41 14.85
C ALA A 391 23.64 14.54 15.85
N VAL A 392 24.68 13.72 15.70
CA VAL A 392 25.94 13.84 16.46
C VAL A 392 26.78 14.99 15.92
N SER A 393 26.95 15.08 14.60
CA SER A 393 27.72 16.15 13.96
C SER A 393 27.09 17.53 14.21
N ASP A 394 25.76 17.63 14.21
CA ASP A 394 24.98 18.83 14.55
C ASP A 394 24.86 19.09 16.06
N SER A 395 25.48 18.26 16.91
CA SER A 395 25.45 18.39 18.37
C SER A 395 24.04 18.38 18.98
N LEU A 396 23.10 17.64 18.37
CA LEU A 396 21.74 17.42 18.88
C LEU A 396 21.67 16.36 19.99
N VAL A 397 22.77 15.62 20.18
CA VAL A 397 22.98 14.62 21.23
C VAL A 397 24.34 14.81 21.89
N ASN A 398 24.40 14.63 23.21
CA ASN A 398 25.65 14.56 23.95
C ASN A 398 25.99 13.10 24.24
N LEU A 399 27.06 12.58 23.64
CA LEU A 399 27.49 11.19 23.83
C LEU A 399 27.76 10.85 25.32
N GLY A 400 28.19 11.84 26.11
CA GLY A 400 28.46 11.68 27.54
C GLY A 400 27.22 11.44 28.42
N ASP A 401 26.01 11.58 27.87
CA ASP A 401 24.77 11.27 28.58
C ASP A 401 24.46 9.75 28.59
N TYR A 402 25.27 8.95 27.88
CA TYR A 402 25.09 7.51 27.70
C TYR A 402 26.26 6.71 28.31
N ASP A 403 25.97 5.52 28.82
CA ASP A 403 26.97 4.61 29.41
C ASP A 403 27.84 3.93 28.34
N ALA A 404 27.31 3.77 27.13
CA ALA A 404 28.06 3.33 25.95
C ALA A 404 27.39 3.89 24.67
N VAL A 405 28.18 3.99 23.60
CA VAL A 405 27.73 4.37 22.26
C VAL A 405 27.99 3.19 21.33
N PHE A 406 26.97 2.79 20.58
CA PHE A 406 27.02 1.76 19.55
C PHE A 406 26.87 2.48 18.22
N TRP A 407 27.93 2.52 17.43
CA TRP A 407 27.96 3.22 16.16
C TRP A 407 27.95 2.19 15.01
N ILE A 408 26.96 2.29 14.15
CA ILE A 408 26.68 1.31 13.09
C ILE A 408 26.94 2.00 11.75
N LEU A 409 28.02 1.61 11.07
CA LEU A 409 28.43 2.19 9.79
C LEU A 409 28.07 1.32 8.59
N GLY A 410 27.59 0.09 8.81
CA GLY A 410 27.25 -0.80 7.71
C GLY A 410 28.39 -0.99 6.71
N ASP A 411 28.21 -0.53 5.47
CA ASP A 411 29.25 -0.47 4.45
C ASP A 411 29.56 0.96 3.93
N GLU A 412 29.52 1.95 4.82
CA GLU A 412 30.09 3.29 4.58
C GLU A 412 31.51 3.26 4.04
N SER A 413 31.85 4.21 3.17
CA SER A 413 33.14 4.32 2.47
C SER A 413 33.15 5.59 1.63
N VAL A 414 34.29 6.29 1.49
CA VAL A 414 34.63 7.43 0.61
C VAL A 414 33.50 8.35 0.11
N SER A 415 32.56 7.85 -0.70
CA SER A 415 31.43 8.66 -1.21
C SER A 415 30.41 9.01 -0.14
N SER A 416 30.27 8.16 0.86
CA SER A 416 29.47 8.36 2.05
C SER A 416 30.47 8.18 3.20
N GLU A 417 30.84 9.30 3.84
CA GLU A 417 32.03 9.43 4.68
C GLU A 417 31.84 8.66 6.00
N THR A 418 32.78 7.78 6.35
CA THR A 418 32.66 6.92 7.54
C THR A 418 32.61 7.72 8.84
N PHE A 419 33.42 8.77 8.94
CA PHE A 419 33.40 9.72 10.06
C PHE A 419 33.85 11.09 9.56
N SER A 420 32.92 12.03 9.53
CA SER A 420 33.24 13.45 9.32
C SER A 420 34.10 14.01 10.45
N ALA A 421 34.85 15.07 10.16
CA ALA A 421 35.69 15.74 11.15
C ALA A 421 34.90 16.19 12.41
N ALA A 422 33.62 16.51 12.27
CA ALA A 422 32.75 16.86 13.41
C ALA A 422 32.44 15.64 14.29
N GLU A 423 32.14 14.49 13.68
CA GLU A 423 31.86 13.25 14.41
C GLU A 423 33.12 12.71 15.09
N GLN A 424 34.27 12.76 14.39
CA GLN A 424 35.56 12.42 14.98
C GLN A 424 35.80 13.26 16.25
N ALA A 425 35.60 14.57 16.20
CA ALA A 425 35.78 15.43 17.36
C ALA A 425 34.86 15.04 18.54
N GLN A 426 33.60 14.67 18.28
CA GLN A 426 32.67 14.20 19.32
C GLN A 426 33.10 12.86 19.92
N VAL A 427 33.50 11.90 19.08
CA VAL A 427 33.98 10.58 19.53
C VAL A 427 35.28 10.70 20.33
N GLN A 428 36.21 11.54 19.87
CA GLN A 428 37.46 11.83 20.60
C GLN A 428 37.15 12.36 22.00
N ALA A 429 36.33 13.40 22.10
CA ALA A 429 35.96 13.98 23.39
C ALA A 429 35.24 12.98 24.30
N TYR A 430 34.38 12.12 23.75
CA TYR A 430 33.70 11.07 24.50
C TYR A 430 34.68 10.03 25.07
N LEU A 431 35.61 9.54 24.25
CA LEU A 431 36.61 8.55 24.66
C LEU A 431 37.65 9.13 25.65
N GLU A 432 38.09 10.37 25.47
CA GLU A 432 38.98 11.06 26.42
C GLU A 432 38.36 11.22 27.82
N ASN A 433 37.03 11.30 27.89
CA ASN A 433 36.27 11.36 29.14
C ASN A 433 35.92 9.96 29.72
N GLY A 434 36.48 8.89 29.16
CA GLY A 434 36.28 7.52 29.65
C GLY A 434 35.05 6.81 29.06
N GLY A 435 34.52 7.32 27.95
CA GLY A 435 33.41 6.70 27.23
C GLY A 435 33.71 5.29 26.70
N TYR A 436 32.65 4.51 26.48
CA TYR A 436 32.71 3.19 25.88
C TYR A 436 32.09 3.23 24.48
N LEU A 437 32.87 2.89 23.46
CA LEU A 437 32.44 2.84 22.06
C LEU A 437 32.46 1.39 21.56
N PHE A 438 31.36 0.98 20.94
CA PHE A 438 31.29 -0.18 20.07
C PHE A 438 31.09 0.31 18.64
N LEU A 439 31.97 -0.10 17.72
CA LEU A 439 31.92 0.31 16.32
C LEU A 439 31.78 -0.92 15.43
N SER A 440 30.86 -0.88 14.45
CA SER A 440 30.76 -1.95 13.46
C SER A 440 30.54 -1.41 12.06
N GLY A 441 31.22 -2.02 11.09
CA GLY A 441 31.13 -1.70 9.67
C GLY A 441 32.25 -2.35 8.86
N SER A 442 32.10 -2.36 7.54
CA SER A 442 33.19 -2.64 6.58
C SER A 442 33.77 -1.33 6.05
N GLU A 443 34.93 -1.38 5.40
CA GLU A 443 35.63 -0.23 4.80
C GLU A 443 36.01 0.94 5.75
N ILE A 444 35.85 0.78 7.07
CA ILE A 444 36.19 1.81 8.08
C ILE A 444 37.66 2.22 8.01
N ALA A 445 38.57 1.24 8.04
CA ALA A 445 40.00 1.51 7.99
C ALA A 445 40.42 1.85 6.55
N TYR A 446 39.75 1.29 5.54
CA TYR A 446 39.98 1.67 4.15
C TYR A 446 39.74 3.17 3.91
N ASP A 447 38.62 3.71 4.42
CA ASP A 447 38.24 5.10 4.23
C ASP A 447 39.11 6.08 5.02
N LEU A 448 39.46 5.71 6.27
CA LEU A 448 40.18 6.60 7.19
C LEU A 448 41.71 6.55 7.04
N ASP A 449 42.27 5.66 6.22
CA ASP A 449 43.71 5.49 6.08
C ASP A 449 44.20 5.82 4.66
N PRO A 450 45.24 6.65 4.47
CA PRO A 450 45.78 6.99 3.16
C PRO A 450 46.42 5.80 2.41
N ASP A 451 46.79 4.72 3.10
CA ASP A 451 47.22 3.46 2.46
C ASP A 451 46.03 2.66 1.89
N GLY A 452 44.82 2.90 2.40
CA GLY A 452 43.56 2.38 1.89
C GLY A 452 42.96 3.27 0.79
N SER A 453 42.57 4.48 1.18
CA SER A 453 41.92 5.46 0.31
C SER A 453 42.76 6.72 0.10
N GLY A 454 42.98 7.10 -1.15
CA GLY A 454 43.68 8.34 -1.49
C GLY A 454 42.92 9.64 -1.13
N SER A 455 41.68 9.54 -0.64
CA SER A 455 40.91 10.68 -0.12
C SER A 455 41.07 10.90 1.38
N ALA A 456 41.61 9.93 2.12
CA ALA A 456 41.82 10.04 3.57
C ALA A 456 42.77 11.21 3.88
N SER A 457 42.39 12.02 4.86
CA SER A 457 43.21 13.10 5.39
C SER A 457 44.19 12.60 6.46
N PRO A 458 45.26 13.35 6.76
CA PRO A 458 46.13 13.04 7.90
C PRO A 458 45.40 13.03 9.24
N GLU A 459 44.32 13.83 9.37
CA GLU A 459 43.46 13.84 10.53
C GLU A 459 42.65 12.54 10.66
N ASP A 460 42.18 11.95 9.55
CA ASP A 460 41.50 10.65 9.52
C ASP A 460 42.43 9.52 9.96
N GLU A 461 43.66 9.50 9.42
CA GLU A 461 44.68 8.52 9.78
C GLU A 461 44.99 8.63 11.28
N GLN A 462 45.16 9.86 11.77
CA GLN A 462 45.40 10.09 13.18
C GLN A 462 44.21 9.60 14.04
N PHE A 463 42.97 9.84 13.61
CA PHE A 463 41.79 9.37 14.32
C PHE A 463 41.74 7.83 14.36
N LEU A 464 41.99 7.16 13.23
CA LEU A 464 42.06 5.71 13.12
C LEU A 464 43.13 5.12 14.08
N HIS A 465 44.32 5.70 14.09
CA HIS A 465 45.46 5.20 14.87
C HIS A 465 45.33 5.52 16.38
N ASP A 466 45.03 6.77 16.72
CA ASP A 466 45.06 7.24 18.11
C ASP A 466 43.78 6.94 18.88
N TYR A 467 42.62 6.87 18.20
CA TYR A 467 41.32 6.71 18.83
C TYR A 467 40.63 5.40 18.48
N LEU A 468 40.58 5.00 17.20
CA LEU A 468 40.08 3.68 16.83
C LEU A 468 41.13 2.56 17.03
N LYS A 469 42.38 2.92 17.39
CA LYS A 469 43.45 1.99 17.78
C LYS A 469 43.78 0.93 16.71
N ALA A 470 43.55 1.23 15.44
CA ALA A 470 43.82 0.32 14.32
C ALA A 470 44.73 0.99 13.28
N ASP A 471 45.35 0.17 12.44
CA ASP A 471 45.99 0.55 11.17
C ASP A 471 45.29 -0.21 10.05
N PHE A 472 45.25 0.36 8.85
CA PHE A 472 44.78 -0.36 7.67
C PHE A 472 45.81 -1.39 7.19
N ALA A 473 45.38 -2.64 6.94
CA ALA A 473 46.25 -3.69 6.42
C ALA A 473 45.88 -4.12 5.00
N ALA A 474 44.59 -4.29 4.72
CA ALA A 474 44.06 -4.66 3.42
C ALA A 474 42.56 -4.34 3.33
N ASP A 475 42.12 -3.92 2.15
CA ASP A 475 40.73 -3.52 1.82
C ASP A 475 39.75 -4.70 1.92
N ASN A 476 40.19 -5.90 1.52
CA ASN A 476 39.27 -7.02 1.44
C ASN A 476 39.94 -8.32 1.89
N SER A 477 39.46 -8.86 3.02
CA SER A 477 39.89 -10.18 3.51
C SER A 477 39.47 -11.33 2.59
N GLN A 478 38.40 -11.13 1.80
CA GLN A 478 37.68 -12.13 1.00
C GLN A 478 37.11 -13.28 1.85
N LEU A 479 37.03 -13.09 3.17
CA LEU A 479 36.61 -14.07 4.15
C LEU A 479 35.43 -13.54 4.95
N TYR A 480 34.47 -14.41 5.19
CA TYR A 480 33.17 -14.08 5.81
C TYR A 480 32.89 -14.90 7.07
N SER A 481 33.93 -15.53 7.62
CA SER A 481 33.94 -16.29 8.87
C SER A 481 34.97 -15.68 9.79
N VAL A 482 34.60 -15.51 11.06
CA VAL A 482 35.49 -15.00 12.11
C VAL A 482 35.44 -15.88 13.35
N SER A 483 36.58 -15.91 14.05
CA SER A 483 36.75 -16.59 15.33
C SER A 483 37.34 -15.65 16.37
N GLY A 484 36.76 -15.65 17.58
CA GLY A 484 37.37 -15.04 18.75
C GLY A 484 38.43 -15.97 19.30
N GLY A 485 39.67 -15.51 19.31
CA GLY A 485 40.83 -16.32 19.66
C GLY A 485 40.83 -16.82 21.12
N ASN A 486 42.00 -17.17 21.64
CA ASN A 486 42.12 -17.77 22.99
C ASN A 486 42.02 -16.77 24.15
N SER A 487 41.67 -15.52 23.89
CA SER A 487 41.47 -14.43 24.87
C SER A 487 40.61 -13.31 24.27
N GLY A 488 40.20 -12.34 25.08
CA GLY A 488 39.42 -11.19 24.63
C GLY A 488 37.92 -11.33 24.87
N ILE A 489 37.14 -10.32 24.47
CA ILE A 489 35.71 -10.24 24.77
C ILE A 489 34.87 -11.25 23.98
N PHE A 490 35.33 -11.64 22.78
CA PHE A 490 34.69 -12.63 21.93
C PHE A 490 35.27 -14.04 22.08
N TYR A 491 36.00 -14.32 23.16
CA TYR A 491 36.59 -15.65 23.42
C TYR A 491 35.60 -16.79 23.15
N ASP A 492 36.03 -17.77 22.35
CA ASP A 492 35.25 -18.98 21.98
C ASP A 492 34.00 -18.72 21.12
N MET A 493 33.86 -17.52 20.55
CA MET A 493 32.82 -17.23 19.55
C MET A 493 33.30 -17.52 18.14
N ASN A 494 32.44 -18.12 17.33
CA ASN A 494 32.66 -18.31 15.90
C ASN A 494 31.36 -18.02 15.16
N PHE A 495 31.40 -17.22 14.10
CA PHE A 495 30.22 -16.89 13.31
C PHE A 495 30.58 -16.46 11.89
N ASP A 496 29.62 -16.65 11.00
CA ASP A 496 29.65 -16.12 9.64
C ASP A 496 28.96 -14.76 9.57
N PHE A 497 29.39 -13.90 8.65
CA PHE A 497 28.80 -12.58 8.40
C PHE A 497 28.72 -12.30 6.89
N GLY A 498 28.24 -11.12 6.50
CA GLY A 498 28.32 -10.65 5.11
C GLY A 498 27.41 -11.36 4.10
N THR A 499 26.36 -12.04 4.56
CA THR A 499 25.26 -12.53 3.69
C THR A 499 23.91 -11.91 4.07
N LEU A 500 23.67 -11.79 5.37
CA LEU A 500 22.49 -11.13 5.93
C LEU A 500 22.97 -10.03 6.89
N PRO A 501 22.31 -8.86 6.92
CA PRO A 501 21.15 -8.48 6.11
C PRO A 501 21.48 -8.14 4.64
N TYR A 502 22.76 -7.96 4.29
CA TYR A 502 23.23 -7.72 2.93
C TYR A 502 24.60 -8.38 2.67
N PRO A 503 24.99 -8.53 1.38
CA PRO A 503 26.34 -8.96 1.03
C PRO A 503 27.38 -7.88 1.33
N VAL A 504 28.31 -8.14 2.24
CA VAL A 504 29.44 -7.24 2.49
C VAL A 504 30.46 -7.40 1.37
N ALA A 505 30.88 -6.30 0.73
CA ALA A 505 31.76 -6.36 -0.43
C ALA A 505 33.26 -6.42 -0.05
N SER A 506 33.68 -5.55 0.85
CA SER A 506 35.09 -5.35 1.24
C SER A 506 35.26 -5.29 2.76
N PRO A 507 35.32 -6.45 3.45
CA PRO A 507 35.64 -6.48 4.87
C PRO A 507 37.14 -6.23 5.10
N ASP A 508 37.44 -5.15 5.81
CA ASP A 508 38.81 -4.71 6.10
C ASP A 508 39.61 -5.73 6.93
N VAL A 509 40.92 -5.71 6.71
CA VAL A 509 41.90 -6.34 7.60
C VAL A 509 42.62 -5.24 8.39
N LEU A 510 42.64 -5.40 9.71
CA LEU A 510 43.19 -4.40 10.64
C LEU A 510 44.55 -4.84 11.19
N ILE A 511 45.35 -3.87 11.64
CA ILE A 511 46.49 -4.11 12.54
C ILE A 511 46.20 -3.42 13.88
N PRO A 512 46.21 -4.12 15.02
CA PRO A 512 46.04 -3.47 16.32
C PRO A 512 47.20 -2.50 16.63
N LEU A 513 46.87 -1.26 17.00
CA LEU A 513 47.83 -0.22 17.40
C LEU A 513 47.65 0.22 18.85
N ALA A 514 48.64 0.98 19.36
CA ALA A 514 48.56 1.73 20.61
C ALA A 514 48.06 0.93 21.85
N GLY A 515 48.37 -0.38 21.90
CA GLY A 515 48.00 -1.27 23.01
C GLY A 515 46.68 -2.03 22.82
N ALA A 516 45.99 -1.86 21.69
CA ALA A 516 44.86 -2.69 21.32
C ALA A 516 45.27 -4.14 21.03
N GLN A 517 44.28 -5.03 21.09
CA GLN A 517 44.45 -6.46 20.86
C GLN A 517 43.41 -6.94 19.85
N ALA A 518 43.78 -7.86 18.96
CA ALA A 518 42.80 -8.54 18.11
C ALA A 518 41.78 -9.30 18.98
N CYS A 519 40.49 -9.08 18.75
CA CYS A 519 39.39 -9.76 19.44
C CYS A 519 38.59 -10.70 18.51
N LEU A 520 38.66 -10.48 17.19
CA LEU A 520 38.20 -11.41 16.16
C LEU A 520 39.26 -11.55 15.07
N ASN A 521 39.40 -12.77 14.53
CA ASN A 521 40.28 -13.04 13.39
C ASN A 521 39.51 -13.79 12.32
N TYR A 522 39.79 -13.48 11.05
CA TYR A 522 39.41 -14.30 9.92
C TYR A 522 40.08 -15.68 9.99
N ASP A 523 39.56 -16.66 9.25
CA ASP A 523 40.12 -18.03 9.19
C ASP A 523 41.60 -18.08 8.75
N SER A 524 42.09 -17.03 8.07
CA SER A 524 43.50 -16.84 7.69
C SER A 524 44.41 -16.39 8.86
N ASN A 525 43.85 -16.14 10.05
CA ASN A 525 44.46 -15.44 11.20
C ASN A 525 44.75 -13.94 10.95
N GLN A 526 44.18 -13.35 9.90
CA GLN A 526 44.15 -11.89 9.74
C GLN A 526 43.16 -11.29 10.74
N THR A 527 43.47 -10.11 11.28
CA THR A 527 42.63 -9.47 12.31
C THR A 527 41.39 -8.83 11.67
N ALA A 528 40.22 -9.18 12.19
CA ALA A 528 38.91 -8.71 11.72
C ALA A 528 38.31 -7.65 12.67
N ALA A 529 38.61 -7.74 13.97
CA ALA A 529 38.20 -6.74 14.95
C ALA A 529 39.23 -6.66 16.07
N ILE A 530 39.25 -5.52 16.76
CA ILE A 530 40.17 -5.25 17.86
C ILE A 530 39.42 -4.83 19.12
N GLN A 531 40.11 -4.80 20.25
CA GLN A 531 39.58 -4.29 21.50
C GLN A 531 40.65 -3.47 22.22
N TYR A 532 40.23 -2.45 22.95
CA TYR A 532 41.12 -1.62 23.76
C TYR A 532 40.46 -1.17 25.07
N GLU A 533 41.25 -1.16 26.14
CA GLU A 533 40.88 -0.56 27.43
C GLU A 533 42.08 0.25 27.94
N GLY A 534 41.86 1.55 28.15
CA GLY A 534 42.94 2.47 28.50
C GLY A 534 42.54 3.92 28.29
N THR A 535 43.50 4.82 28.43
CA THR A 535 43.28 6.27 28.20
C THR A 535 43.38 6.59 26.71
N PHE A 536 42.53 7.49 26.23
CA PHE A 536 42.55 8.01 24.86
C PHE A 536 43.09 9.44 24.86
N GLY A 537 43.79 9.83 23.79
CA GLY A 537 44.31 11.19 23.60
C GLY A 537 44.98 11.77 24.85
N SER A 538 44.47 12.91 25.29
CA SER A 538 44.89 13.62 26.51
C SER A 538 44.11 13.23 27.77
N GLY A 539 43.13 12.34 27.64
CA GLY A 539 42.25 11.85 28.70
C GLY A 539 42.99 11.11 29.81
N THR A 540 42.47 11.21 31.02
CA THR A 540 43.04 10.53 32.21
C THR A 540 42.16 9.43 32.77
N ILE A 541 40.97 9.25 32.22
CA ILE A 541 40.00 8.24 32.63
C ILE A 541 40.04 7.12 31.59
N PRO A 542 40.21 5.85 31.99
CA PRO A 542 40.16 4.74 31.04
C PRO A 542 38.79 4.64 30.37
N GLY A 543 38.76 4.69 29.04
CA GLY A 543 37.62 4.35 28.21
C GLY A 543 37.75 2.93 27.64
N LYS A 544 36.81 2.55 26.79
CA LYS A 544 36.82 1.25 26.10
C LYS A 544 36.42 1.40 24.64
N LEU A 545 37.08 0.62 23.79
CA LEU A 545 36.75 0.49 22.38
C LEU A 545 36.60 -0.99 22.06
N LEU A 546 35.56 -1.32 21.30
CA LEU A 546 35.34 -2.60 20.66
C LEU A 546 35.00 -2.42 19.19
#